data_AF-A0A9D1D050-F1
#
_entry.id   AF-A0A9D1D050-F1
#
_cell.length_a   1.000
_cell.length_b   1.000
_cell.length_c   1.000
_cell.angle_alpha   90.00
_cell.angle_beta   90.00
_cell.angle_gamma   90.00
#
_symmetry.space_group_name_H-M   'P 1'
#
loop_
_entity.id
_entity.type
_entity.pdbx_description
1 polymer ?
#
loop_
_entity_poly.entity_id
_entity_poly.type
_entity_poly.pdbx_seq_one_letter_code
_entity_poly.pdbx_strand_id
1 'polypeptide(L)'
;MKKSKRIEALDNRPVNKDGFIDEWPEMGFVAMHSPYDPAPSIRVEDGRITEMDGKKREEFDFLDSFIADYAIRVDRAEASMAVPSLEIARKIVDIHVSRQEVLELVSGITPAKMVEVINHLNVVELMMGMQKMRARRVPGNQAHITNLKDDPVQIAADAAEGALRGFSEEETTMGIARYAPFSAMALLIGSQVGRPG
;
A
#
# COMPACT_ATOMS: atom_id res chain seq x y z
N MET A 1 32.57 35.13 -2.22
CA MET A 1 31.27 35.77 -2.56
C MET A 1 30.48 35.98 -1.28
N LYS A 2 29.86 37.15 -1.06
CA LYS A 2 28.95 37.35 0.08
C LYS A 2 27.67 36.53 -0.18
N LYS A 3 27.49 35.40 0.52
CA LYS A 3 26.25 34.62 0.47
C LYS A 3 25.18 35.29 1.33
N SER A 4 23.91 35.16 0.94
CA SER A 4 22.80 35.63 1.76
C SER A 4 22.70 34.78 3.03
N LYS A 5 22.65 35.43 4.20
CA LYS A 5 22.44 34.76 5.48
C LYS A 5 21.15 33.93 5.53
N ARG A 6 20.14 34.32 4.74
CA ARG A 6 18.91 33.54 4.60
C ARG A 6 19.19 32.20 3.92
N ILE A 7 20.00 32.18 2.86
CA ILE A 7 20.35 30.95 2.14
C ILE A 7 21.21 30.06 3.03
N GLU A 8 22.18 30.61 3.76
CA GLU A 8 22.96 29.83 4.72
C GLU A 8 22.07 29.17 5.80
N ALA A 9 21.05 29.86 6.30
CA ALA A 9 20.09 29.28 7.25
C ALA A 9 19.19 28.21 6.61
N LEU A 10 18.86 28.35 5.32
CA LEU A 10 18.07 27.37 4.57
C LEU A 10 18.90 26.13 4.23
N ASP A 11 20.15 26.29 3.77
CA ASP A 11 21.07 25.21 3.41
C ASP A 11 21.31 24.26 4.60
N ASN A 12 21.35 24.79 5.82
CA ASN A 12 21.55 24.01 7.04
C ASN A 12 20.28 23.32 7.58
N ARG A 13 19.12 23.43 6.91
CA ARG A 13 17.89 22.75 7.33
C ARG A 13 18.03 21.23 7.14
N PRO A 14 17.53 20.40 8.09
CA PRO A 14 17.61 18.95 7.98
C PRO A 14 17.05 18.35 6.68
N VAL A 15 16.01 18.95 6.10
CA VAL A 15 15.39 18.50 4.84
C VAL A 15 16.37 18.41 3.68
N ASN A 16 17.43 19.22 3.66
CA ASN A 16 18.44 19.17 2.58
C ASN A 16 19.38 17.96 2.70
N LYS A 17 19.22 17.13 3.74
CA LYS A 17 19.89 15.84 3.85
C LYS A 17 19.05 14.70 3.25
N ASP A 18 17.80 14.97 2.91
CA ASP A 18 16.93 14.02 2.23
C ASP A 18 17.38 13.85 0.77
N GLY A 19 17.30 12.62 0.25
CA GLY A 19 17.67 12.31 -1.12
C GLY A 19 16.56 12.66 -2.10
N PHE A 20 16.56 13.89 -2.63
CA PHE A 20 15.69 14.27 -3.75
C PHE A 20 16.38 13.98 -5.08
N ILE A 21 15.63 13.35 -5.99
CA ILE A 21 16.07 13.06 -7.36
C ILE A 21 15.01 13.54 -8.34
N ASP A 22 15.44 13.85 -9.56
CA ASP A 22 14.53 14.03 -10.69
C ASP A 22 13.96 12.67 -11.12
N GLU A 23 12.79 12.69 -11.76
CA GLU A 23 12.17 11.47 -12.28
C GLU A 23 13.05 10.79 -13.35
N TRP A 24 13.07 9.46 -13.32
CA TRP A 24 13.76 8.62 -14.31
C TRP A 24 12.89 7.39 -14.66
N PRO A 25 11.86 7.55 -15.53
CA PRO A 25 10.86 6.53 -15.80
C PRO A 25 11.41 5.24 -16.42
N GLU A 26 12.48 5.33 -17.21
CA GLU A 26 13.16 4.16 -17.81
C GLU A 26 13.68 3.17 -16.77
N MET A 27 14.00 3.67 -15.57
CA MET A 27 14.48 2.88 -14.44
C MET A 27 13.41 2.67 -13.36
N GLY A 28 12.17 3.10 -13.62
CA GLY A 28 11.08 3.03 -12.65
C GLY A 28 11.16 4.07 -11.52
N PHE A 29 12.01 5.09 -11.61
CA PHE A 29 12.03 6.20 -10.64
C PHE A 29 10.99 7.26 -11.02
N VAL A 30 9.72 6.89 -10.91
CA VAL A 30 8.58 7.77 -11.05
C VAL A 30 7.50 7.26 -10.10
N ALA A 31 6.83 8.17 -9.39
CA ALA A 31 5.87 7.75 -8.36
C ALA A 31 4.61 7.11 -8.98
N MET A 32 4.07 7.73 -10.02
CA MET A 32 2.82 7.34 -10.70
C MET A 32 2.82 7.94 -12.12
N HIS A 33 1.97 7.44 -13.03
CA HIS A 33 1.81 7.96 -14.40
C HIS A 33 3.08 7.88 -15.25
N SER A 34 3.75 6.73 -15.23
CA SER A 34 4.87 6.51 -16.12
C SER A 34 4.37 6.49 -17.58
N PRO A 35 5.13 7.06 -18.54
CA PRO A 35 4.86 6.82 -19.96
C PRO A 35 4.99 5.34 -20.37
N TYR A 36 5.60 4.51 -19.52
CA TYR A 36 5.74 3.06 -19.70
C TYR A 36 4.63 2.24 -19.01
N ASP A 37 3.71 2.88 -18.27
CA ASP A 37 2.58 2.17 -17.67
C ASP A 37 1.61 1.70 -18.78
N PRO A 38 1.07 0.47 -18.69
CA PRO A 38 0.13 -0.02 -19.68
C PRO A 38 -1.21 0.72 -19.62
N ALA A 39 -1.86 0.86 -20.77
CA ALA A 39 -3.24 1.32 -20.82
C ALA A 39 -4.19 0.24 -20.25
N PRO A 40 -5.23 0.59 -19.47
CA PRO A 40 -6.16 -0.40 -18.94
C PRO A 40 -6.93 -1.13 -20.04
N SER A 41 -6.86 -2.47 -20.05
CA SER A 41 -7.65 -3.30 -20.96
C SER A 41 -7.96 -4.65 -20.33
N ILE A 42 -9.06 -5.28 -20.75
CA ILE A 42 -9.37 -6.66 -20.39
C ILE A 42 -10.13 -7.34 -21.53
N ARG A 43 -9.91 -8.64 -21.70
CA ARG A 43 -10.73 -9.50 -22.56
C ARG A 43 -11.03 -10.81 -21.84
N VAL A 44 -12.28 -11.24 -21.88
CA VAL A 44 -12.71 -12.51 -21.31
C VAL A 44 -13.27 -13.43 -22.39
N GLU A 45 -12.75 -14.65 -22.47
CA GLU A 45 -13.24 -15.70 -23.38
C GLU A 45 -13.46 -16.98 -22.57
N ASP A 46 -14.64 -17.59 -22.73
CA ASP A 46 -15.02 -18.83 -22.04
C ASP A 46 -14.80 -18.81 -20.51
N GLY A 47 -15.06 -17.65 -19.89
CA GLY A 47 -14.89 -17.46 -18.44
C GLY A 47 -13.42 -17.35 -18.00
N ARG A 48 -12.51 -17.03 -18.92
CA ARG A 48 -11.08 -16.87 -18.67
C ARG A 48 -10.57 -15.54 -19.24
N ILE A 49 -9.73 -14.83 -18.49
CA ILE A 49 -9.09 -13.60 -18.97
C ILE A 49 -8.02 -13.98 -20.02
N THR A 50 -8.15 -13.51 -21.25
CA THR A 50 -7.23 -13.76 -22.38
C THR A 50 -6.36 -12.55 -22.73
N GLU A 51 -6.69 -11.37 -22.23
CA GLU A 51 -5.90 -10.13 -22.33
C GLU A 51 -6.08 -9.31 -21.05
N MET A 52 -5.00 -8.71 -20.54
CA MET A 52 -5.03 -7.82 -19.38
C MET A 52 -3.98 -6.72 -19.54
N ASP A 53 -4.39 -5.46 -19.41
CA ASP A 53 -3.54 -4.27 -19.45
C ASP A 53 -2.57 -4.27 -20.65
N GLY A 54 -3.11 -4.51 -21.84
CA GLY A 54 -2.37 -4.49 -23.10
C GLY A 54 -1.52 -5.73 -23.39
N LYS A 55 -1.44 -6.70 -22.47
CA LYS A 55 -0.72 -7.97 -22.68
C LYS A 55 -1.69 -9.09 -23.02
N LYS A 56 -1.35 -9.92 -24.00
CA LYS A 56 -2.08 -11.16 -24.26
C LYS A 56 -1.68 -12.23 -23.26
N ARG A 57 -2.57 -13.21 -23.06
CA ARG A 57 -2.32 -14.31 -22.14
C ARG A 57 -1.06 -15.12 -22.45
N GLU A 58 -0.67 -15.27 -23.72
CA GLU A 58 0.61 -15.89 -24.09
C GLU A 58 1.85 -15.12 -23.62
N GLU A 59 1.71 -13.83 -23.33
CA GLU A 59 2.77 -12.92 -22.86
C GLU A 59 2.75 -12.72 -21.34
N PHE A 60 1.79 -13.32 -20.65
CA PHE A 60 1.68 -13.20 -19.20
C PHE A 60 2.90 -13.77 -18.50
N ASP A 61 3.47 -12.98 -17.59
CA ASP A 61 4.38 -13.49 -16.60
C ASP A 61 3.63 -14.18 -15.44
N PHE A 62 4.35 -14.54 -14.39
CA PHE A 62 3.77 -15.16 -13.20
C PHE A 62 2.76 -14.26 -12.48
N LEU A 63 3.03 -12.96 -12.38
CA LEU A 63 2.14 -12.00 -11.72
C LEU A 63 0.90 -11.77 -12.57
N ASP A 64 1.06 -11.55 -13.88
CA ASP A 64 -0.05 -11.39 -14.80
C ASP A 64 -0.99 -12.61 -14.72
N SER A 65 -0.42 -13.82 -14.77
CA SER A 65 -1.19 -15.07 -14.66
C SER A 65 -1.91 -15.21 -13.32
N PHE A 66 -1.24 -14.87 -12.22
CA PHE A 66 -1.85 -14.95 -10.90
C PHE A 66 -3.02 -13.96 -10.74
N ILE A 67 -2.84 -12.72 -11.21
CA ILE A 67 -3.88 -11.69 -11.13
C ILE A 67 -5.08 -12.10 -12.00
N ALA A 68 -4.83 -12.50 -13.24
CA ALA A 68 -5.86 -12.90 -14.18
C ALA A 68 -6.68 -14.10 -13.71
N ASP A 69 -6.06 -15.07 -13.02
CA ASP A 69 -6.73 -16.30 -12.64
C ASP A 69 -7.35 -16.26 -11.23
N TYR A 70 -6.87 -15.37 -10.34
CA TYR A 70 -7.25 -15.41 -8.92
C TYR A 70 -7.68 -14.06 -8.33
N ALA A 71 -7.29 -12.92 -8.90
CA ALA A 71 -7.48 -11.62 -8.26
C ALA A 71 -8.61 -10.78 -8.87
N ILE A 72 -9.06 -11.10 -10.09
CA ILE A 72 -10.12 -10.38 -10.79
C ILE A 72 -11.39 -11.22 -10.88
N ARG A 73 -12.53 -10.62 -10.54
CA ARG A 73 -13.85 -11.22 -10.70
C ARG A 73 -14.25 -11.27 -12.17
N VAL A 74 -13.93 -12.39 -12.82
CA VAL A 74 -14.17 -12.62 -14.25
C VAL A 74 -15.65 -12.44 -14.64
N ASP A 75 -16.59 -12.80 -13.75
CA ASP A 75 -18.05 -12.66 -13.95
C ASP A 75 -18.52 -11.22 -14.20
N ARG A 76 -17.71 -10.22 -13.84
CA ARG A 76 -18.05 -8.80 -13.95
C ARG A 76 -16.94 -7.94 -14.55
N ALA A 77 -15.86 -8.56 -15.03
CA ALA A 77 -14.64 -7.86 -15.38
C ALA A 77 -14.85 -6.85 -16.52
N GLU A 78 -15.44 -7.29 -17.63
CA GLU A 78 -15.72 -6.42 -18.78
C GLU A 78 -16.68 -5.28 -18.43
N ALA A 79 -17.75 -5.58 -17.69
CA ALA A 79 -18.71 -4.59 -17.23
C ALA A 79 -18.07 -3.54 -16.29
N SER A 80 -17.16 -3.97 -15.41
CA SER A 80 -16.46 -3.08 -14.49
C SER A 80 -15.44 -2.20 -15.22
N MET A 81 -14.71 -2.78 -16.17
CA MET A 81 -13.72 -2.06 -16.99
C MET A 81 -14.34 -1.05 -17.94
N ALA A 82 -15.59 -1.27 -18.37
CA ALA A 82 -16.35 -0.33 -19.19
C ALA A 82 -16.74 0.96 -18.44
N VAL A 83 -16.72 0.97 -17.10
CA VAL A 83 -17.00 2.19 -16.33
C VAL A 83 -15.82 3.16 -16.46
N PRO A 84 -16.06 4.45 -16.80
CA PRO A 84 -14.98 5.44 -16.86
C PRO A 84 -14.27 5.58 -15.51
N SER A 85 -12.94 5.67 -15.50
CA SER A 85 -12.17 5.69 -14.25
C SER A 85 -12.52 6.86 -13.35
N LEU A 86 -12.81 8.03 -13.93
CA LEU A 86 -13.32 9.19 -13.21
C LEU A 86 -14.66 8.92 -12.51
N GLU A 87 -15.54 8.11 -13.10
CA GLU A 87 -16.81 7.73 -12.46
C GLU A 87 -16.58 6.78 -11.28
N ILE A 88 -15.64 5.84 -11.39
CA ILE A 88 -15.23 5.00 -10.25
C ILE A 88 -14.63 5.87 -9.14
N ALA A 89 -13.77 6.83 -9.49
CA ALA A 89 -13.14 7.77 -8.56
C ALA A 89 -14.19 8.60 -7.80
N ARG A 90 -15.19 9.13 -8.51
CA ARG A 90 -16.34 9.82 -7.90
C ARG A 90 -17.11 8.92 -6.94
N LYS A 91 -17.39 7.67 -7.34
CA LYS A 91 -18.06 6.67 -6.48
C LYS A 91 -17.26 6.38 -5.21
N ILE A 92 -15.93 6.45 -5.22
CA ILE A 92 -15.09 6.25 -4.02
C ILE A 92 -15.32 7.37 -3.00
N VAL A 93 -15.57 8.61 -3.40
CA VAL A 93 -15.76 9.74 -2.47
C VAL A 93 -17.22 10.10 -2.21
N ASP A 94 -18.14 9.63 -3.04
CA ASP A 94 -19.57 9.89 -2.89
C ASP A 94 -20.14 9.20 -1.63
N ILE A 95 -20.83 9.95 -0.79
CA ILE A 95 -21.46 9.48 0.44
C ILE A 95 -22.75 8.68 0.19
N HIS A 96 -23.35 8.82 -1.00
CA HIS A 96 -24.54 8.07 -1.41
C HIS A 96 -24.21 6.70 -1.99
N VAL A 97 -22.93 6.43 -2.28
CA VAL A 97 -22.44 5.14 -2.78
C VAL A 97 -21.78 4.38 -1.65
N SER A 98 -22.32 3.21 -1.32
CA SER A 98 -21.82 2.37 -0.23
C SER A 98 -20.45 1.77 -0.54
N ARG A 99 -19.73 1.37 0.51
CA ARG A 99 -18.48 0.61 0.37
C ARG A 99 -18.67 -0.67 -0.45
N GLN A 100 -19.80 -1.35 -0.29
CA GLN A 100 -20.09 -2.61 -0.97
C GLN A 100 -20.22 -2.42 -2.47
N GLU A 101 -20.93 -1.38 -2.92
CA GLU A 101 -21.04 -1.06 -4.35
C GLU A 101 -19.69 -0.73 -4.99
N VAL A 102 -18.83 0.01 -4.27
CA VAL A 102 -17.46 0.28 -4.75
C VAL A 102 -16.67 -1.03 -4.85
N LEU A 103 -16.73 -1.90 -3.85
CA LEU A 103 -16.03 -3.19 -3.87
C LEU A 103 -16.48 -4.09 -5.01
N GLU A 104 -17.79 -4.17 -5.26
CA GLU A 104 -18.34 -4.97 -6.35
C GLU A 104 -17.78 -4.52 -7.69
N LEU A 105 -17.61 -3.21 -7.89
CA LEU A 105 -17.03 -2.63 -9.09
C LEU A 105 -15.52 -2.86 -9.17
N VAL A 106 -14.76 -2.48 -8.14
CA VAL A 106 -13.29 -2.58 -8.18
C VAL A 106 -12.77 -4.02 -8.15
N SER A 107 -13.60 -4.99 -7.72
CA SER A 107 -13.22 -6.41 -7.80
C SER A 107 -13.13 -6.94 -9.23
N GLY A 108 -13.69 -6.23 -10.22
CA GLY A 108 -13.65 -6.59 -11.63
C GLY A 108 -12.65 -5.77 -12.47
N ILE A 109 -11.92 -4.82 -11.90
CA ILE A 109 -11.00 -3.96 -12.66
C ILE A 109 -9.55 -4.44 -12.57
N THR A 110 -8.76 -4.10 -13.58
CA THR A 110 -7.34 -4.48 -13.68
C THR A 110 -6.42 -3.59 -12.85
N PRO A 111 -5.17 -3.99 -12.60
CA PRO A 111 -4.16 -3.14 -11.95
C PRO A 111 -4.01 -1.75 -12.58
N ALA A 112 -3.88 -1.66 -13.91
CA ALA A 112 -3.75 -0.37 -14.58
C ALA A 112 -4.99 0.50 -14.39
N LYS A 113 -6.19 -0.11 -14.43
CA LYS A 113 -7.45 0.60 -14.17
C LYS A 113 -7.51 1.13 -12.74
N MET A 114 -7.06 0.36 -11.73
CA MET A 114 -7.02 0.83 -10.35
C MET A 114 -6.14 2.06 -10.20
N VAL A 115 -4.94 2.05 -10.82
CA VAL A 115 -4.03 3.19 -10.80
C VAL A 115 -4.64 4.40 -11.51
N GLU A 116 -5.27 4.21 -12.68
CA GLU A 116 -5.97 5.28 -13.41
C GLU A 116 -7.10 5.92 -12.57
N VAL A 117 -7.86 5.12 -11.81
CA VAL A 117 -8.91 5.62 -10.91
C VAL A 117 -8.34 6.48 -9.78
N ILE A 118 -7.32 5.99 -9.09
CA ILE A 118 -6.72 6.70 -7.93
C ILE A 118 -6.08 8.01 -8.36
N ASN A 119 -5.54 8.06 -9.58
CA ASN A 119 -4.93 9.24 -10.16
C ASN A 119 -5.90 10.39 -10.48
N HIS A 120 -7.21 10.15 -10.46
CA HIS A 120 -8.21 11.22 -10.52
C HIS A 120 -8.43 11.93 -9.19
N LEU A 121 -7.87 11.43 -8.09
CA LEU A 121 -8.14 11.91 -6.74
C LEU A 121 -6.94 12.67 -6.17
N ASN A 122 -7.18 13.86 -5.64
CA ASN A 122 -6.19 14.54 -4.81
C ASN A 122 -6.16 13.94 -3.39
N VAL A 123 -5.18 14.33 -2.57
CA VAL A 123 -5.00 13.75 -1.22
C VAL A 123 -6.19 13.93 -0.28
N VAL A 124 -7.00 15.00 -0.41
CA VAL A 124 -8.21 15.18 0.39
C VAL A 124 -9.27 14.16 0.01
N GLU A 125 -9.44 13.93 -1.29
CA GLU A 125 -10.35 12.93 -1.83
C GLU A 125 -9.89 11.50 -1.49
N LEU A 126 -8.58 11.24 -1.53
CA LEU A 126 -8.03 9.96 -1.07
C LEU A 126 -8.29 9.71 0.42
N MET A 127 -8.14 10.73 1.28
CA MET A 127 -8.49 10.61 2.70
C MET A 127 -10.00 10.35 2.90
N MET A 128 -10.85 11.00 2.10
CA MET A 128 -12.31 10.77 2.10
C MET A 128 -12.66 9.34 1.65
N GLY A 129 -12.04 8.87 0.57
CA GLY A 129 -12.21 7.50 0.08
C GLY A 129 -11.71 6.46 1.09
N MET A 130 -10.53 6.69 1.68
CA MET A 130 -9.90 5.78 2.63
C MET A 130 -10.79 5.54 3.86
N GLN A 131 -11.42 6.58 4.42
CA GLN A 131 -12.29 6.39 5.58
C GLN A 131 -13.56 5.57 5.26
N LYS A 132 -14.04 5.59 4.01
CA LYS A 132 -15.14 4.73 3.55
C LYS A 132 -14.68 3.32 3.24
N MET A 133 -13.54 3.17 2.56
CA MET A 133 -13.07 1.88 2.04
C MET A 133 -12.40 1.01 3.10
N ARG A 134 -11.91 1.60 4.21
CA ARG A 134 -11.33 0.88 5.34
C ARG A 134 -12.27 -0.24 5.81
N ALA A 135 -11.76 -1.46 5.85
CA ALA A 135 -12.55 -2.64 6.19
C ALA A 135 -12.98 -2.68 7.67
N ARG A 136 -12.07 -2.32 8.59
CA ARG A 136 -12.37 -2.22 10.02
C ARG A 136 -12.87 -0.84 10.38
N ARG A 137 -13.97 -0.78 11.13
CA ARG A 137 -14.56 0.48 11.58
C ARG A 137 -13.58 1.29 12.44
N VAL A 138 -13.03 0.66 13.47
CA VAL A 138 -12.02 1.24 14.38
C VAL A 138 -10.64 0.97 13.79
N PRO A 139 -9.82 1.99 13.49
CA PRO A 139 -8.46 1.79 13.03
C PRO A 139 -7.61 1.18 14.15
N GLY A 140 -6.74 0.23 13.79
CA GLY A 140 -5.68 -0.27 14.68
C GLY A 140 -4.37 0.45 14.39
N ASN A 141 -3.37 0.17 15.23
CA ASN A 141 -2.01 0.66 15.03
C ASN A 141 -0.99 -0.45 15.31
N GLN A 142 0.16 -0.38 14.65
CA GLN A 142 1.26 -1.34 14.77
C GLN A 142 2.53 -0.63 15.23
N ALA A 143 3.33 -1.30 16.06
CA ALA A 143 4.65 -0.81 16.50
C ALA A 143 5.78 -1.76 16.09
N HIS A 144 6.96 -1.19 15.86
CA HIS A 144 8.20 -1.96 15.82
C HIS A 144 8.80 -2.04 17.23
N ILE A 145 9.15 -3.24 17.66
CA ILE A 145 9.82 -3.54 18.92
C ILE A 145 11.14 -4.24 18.61
N THR A 146 12.21 -3.46 18.50
CA THR A 146 13.55 -3.92 18.17
C THR A 146 14.60 -3.14 18.95
N ASN A 147 15.80 -3.71 19.06
CA ASN A 147 16.97 -2.97 19.51
C ASN A 147 18.21 -3.46 18.76
N LEU A 148 19.25 -2.62 18.70
CA LEU A 148 20.47 -2.91 17.93
C LEU A 148 21.18 -4.20 18.34
N LYS A 149 20.95 -4.69 19.56
CA LYS A 149 21.62 -5.86 20.12
C LYS A 149 20.80 -7.14 20.04
N ASP A 150 19.59 -7.06 19.49
CA ASP A 150 18.61 -8.13 19.52
C ASP A 150 18.40 -8.66 20.96
N ASP A 151 18.50 -7.78 21.97
CA ASP A 151 18.41 -8.12 23.38
C ASP A 151 16.97 -8.53 23.73
N PRO A 152 16.72 -9.80 24.09
CA PRO A 152 15.37 -10.29 24.38
C PRO A 152 14.77 -9.65 25.63
N VAL A 153 15.58 -9.20 26.60
CA VAL A 153 15.07 -8.56 27.82
C VAL A 153 14.45 -7.22 27.48
N GLN A 154 15.15 -6.43 26.66
CA GLN A 154 14.64 -5.15 26.19
C GLN A 154 13.42 -5.34 25.28
N ILE A 155 13.44 -6.30 24.35
CA ILE A 155 12.28 -6.57 23.47
C ILE A 155 11.03 -6.90 24.29
N ALA A 156 11.14 -7.75 25.31
CA ALA A 156 10.00 -8.09 26.14
C ALA A 156 9.47 -6.88 26.94
N ALA A 157 10.36 -6.01 27.44
CA ALA A 157 9.96 -4.80 28.15
C ALA A 157 9.29 -3.77 27.23
N ASP A 158 9.89 -3.49 26.07
CA ASP A 158 9.37 -2.54 25.10
C ASP A 158 8.02 -3.01 24.51
N ALA A 159 7.86 -4.32 24.28
CA ALA A 159 6.59 -4.93 23.86
C ALA A 159 5.50 -4.80 24.94
N ALA A 160 5.83 -5.00 26.22
CA ALA A 160 4.86 -4.79 27.29
C ALA A 160 4.41 -3.33 27.38
N GLU A 161 5.34 -2.38 27.18
CA GLU A 161 5.00 -0.96 27.12
C GLU A 161 4.17 -0.61 25.88
N GLY A 162 4.55 -1.10 24.70
CA GLY A 162 3.83 -0.88 23.44
C GLY A 162 2.38 -1.36 23.51
N ALA A 163 2.18 -2.58 23.97
CA ALA A 163 0.86 -3.16 24.12
C ALA A 163 0.00 -2.33 25.10
N LEU A 164 0.58 -1.85 26.21
CA LEU A 164 -0.11 -0.96 27.17
C LEU A 164 -0.46 0.41 26.55
N ARG A 165 0.37 0.94 25.65
CA ARG A 165 0.11 2.18 24.91
C ARG A 165 -0.98 2.04 23.84
N GLY A 166 -1.44 0.82 23.58
CA GLY A 166 -2.60 0.53 22.73
C GLY A 166 -2.27 0.02 21.32
N PHE A 167 -1.03 -0.43 21.07
CA PHE A 167 -0.73 -1.11 19.82
C PHE A 167 -1.48 -2.46 19.76
N SER A 168 -2.12 -2.73 18.62
CA SER A 168 -2.88 -3.96 18.40
C SER A 168 -2.05 -5.04 17.73
N GLU A 169 -0.93 -4.64 17.15
CA GLU A 169 0.06 -5.51 16.52
C GLU A 169 1.44 -4.97 16.88
N GLU A 170 2.38 -5.87 17.12
CA GLU A 170 3.78 -5.52 17.34
C GLU A 170 4.63 -6.42 16.45
N GLU A 171 5.67 -5.83 15.87
CA GLU A 171 6.60 -6.51 14.97
C GLU A 171 8.01 -6.39 15.52
N THR A 172 8.78 -7.47 15.39
CA THR A 172 10.22 -7.46 15.67
C THR A 172 10.99 -7.97 14.47
N THR A 173 12.26 -7.62 14.41
CA THR A 173 13.24 -8.12 13.45
C THR A 173 14.61 -8.17 14.15
N MET A 174 15.62 -8.67 13.45
CA MET A 174 16.94 -8.92 14.01
C MET A 174 18.06 -8.37 13.15
N GLY A 175 19.07 -7.79 13.80
CA GLY A 175 20.35 -7.49 13.16
C GLY A 175 21.14 -8.75 12.86
N ILE A 176 21.02 -9.78 13.70
CA ILE A 176 21.66 -11.09 13.52
C ILE A 176 20.59 -12.17 13.37
N ALA A 177 20.47 -12.76 12.17
CA ALA A 177 19.43 -13.74 11.83
C ALA A 177 19.22 -14.87 12.86
N ARG A 178 20.29 -15.33 13.52
CA ARG A 178 20.24 -16.39 14.54
C ARG A 178 19.48 -16.01 15.82
N TYR A 179 19.29 -14.71 16.07
CA TYR A 179 18.49 -14.22 17.19
C TYR A 179 16.98 -14.23 16.95
N ALA A 180 16.52 -14.46 15.72
CA ALA A 180 15.09 -14.44 15.38
C ALA A 180 14.19 -15.22 16.35
N PRO A 181 14.56 -16.45 16.80
CA PRO A 181 13.73 -17.17 17.77
C PRO A 181 13.64 -16.47 19.14
N PHE A 182 14.73 -15.88 19.63
CA PHE A 182 14.72 -15.16 20.90
C PHE A 182 13.96 -13.84 20.80
N SER A 183 14.12 -13.08 19.71
CA SER A 183 13.35 -11.85 19.48
C SER A 183 11.85 -12.14 19.40
N ALA A 184 11.46 -13.18 18.64
CA ALA A 184 10.06 -13.57 18.51
C ALA A 184 9.45 -14.03 19.85
N MET A 185 10.17 -14.83 20.63
CA MET A 185 9.70 -15.27 21.95
C MET A 185 9.59 -14.10 22.93
N ALA A 186 10.58 -13.20 22.95
CA ALA A 186 10.55 -12.01 23.80
C ALA A 186 9.37 -11.10 23.47
N LEU A 187 9.15 -10.84 22.17
CA LEU A 187 8.01 -10.06 21.68
C LEU A 187 6.67 -10.69 22.09
N LEU A 188 6.53 -12.00 21.90
CA LEU A 188 5.32 -12.72 22.28
C LEU A 188 5.06 -12.63 23.79
N ILE A 189 6.08 -12.84 24.62
CA ILE A 189 5.93 -12.76 26.09
C ILE A 189 5.59 -11.32 26.50
N GLY A 190 6.35 -10.34 26.03
CA GLY A 190 6.16 -8.94 26.40
C GLY A 190 4.80 -8.39 26.00
N SER A 191 4.39 -8.60 24.75
CA SER A 191 3.10 -8.11 24.23
C SER A 191 1.93 -8.63 25.08
N GLN A 192 1.93 -9.92 25.42
CA GLN A 192 0.86 -10.52 26.23
C GLN A 192 0.91 -10.10 27.71
N VAL A 193 2.07 -9.70 28.22
CA VAL A 193 2.20 -9.08 29.56
C VAL A 193 1.60 -7.67 29.56
N GLY A 194 1.83 -6.87 28.51
CA GLY A 194 1.34 -5.50 28.42
C GLY A 194 -0.17 -5.41 28.20
N ARG A 195 -0.69 -6.15 27.21
CA ARG A 195 -2.13 -6.25 26.93
C ARG A 195 -2.45 -7.59 26.26
N PRO A 196 -3.19 -8.50 26.92
CA PRO A 196 -3.60 -9.76 26.30
C PRO A 196 -4.47 -9.54 25.04
N GLY A 197 -4.19 -10.30 23.98
CA GLY A 197 -4.86 -10.18 22.67
C GLY A 197 -4.29 -9.05 21.83
#